data_AF-A0A937M8M3-F1
#
_entry.id   AF-A0A937M8M3-F1
#
_cell.length_a   1.000
_cell.length_b   1.000
_cell.length_c   1.000
_cell.angle_alpha   90.00
_cell.angle_beta   90.00
_cell.angle_gamma   90.00
#
_symmetry.space_group_name_H-M   'P 1'
#
loop_
_entity.id
_entity.type
_entity.pdbx_description
1 polymer ?
#
loop_
_entity_poly.entity_id
_entity_poly.type
_entity_poly.pdbx_seq_one_letter_code
_entity_poly.pdbx_strand_id
1 'polypeptide(L)'
;MPEQSAEHKGSAYRKQRLRKTKAQLVDDLEQLEVRLADQERSHTATPQKVEFAAGATIYKQGDAADAVYFILRGKVRFQRQAADASSKKITEVKDGAMFGELALYDDRPRAATAIAVDKTLLIRMTRDEYRERLSAMDIATRHIVDSMVSRIRNMVDEFLQRKTANE
;
A
#
# COMPACT_ATOMS: atom_id res chain seq x y z
N MET A 1 -25.46 18.79 45.32
CA MET A 1 -25.35 18.70 43.86
C MET A 1 -23.91 18.97 43.42
N PRO A 2 -23.04 17.95 43.24
CA PRO A 2 -21.71 18.12 42.63
C PRO A 2 -21.60 17.26 41.36
N GLU A 3 -22.23 17.66 40.26
CA GLU A 3 -22.27 16.84 39.02
C GLU A 3 -21.45 17.44 37.87
N GLN A 4 -20.90 18.65 38.01
CA GLN A 4 -20.17 19.32 36.92
C GLN A 4 -18.65 19.12 36.92
N SER A 5 -18.07 18.38 37.88
CA SER A 5 -16.61 18.26 38.03
C SER A 5 -15.98 17.02 37.37
N ALA A 6 -16.80 16.04 36.93
CA ALA A 6 -16.32 14.77 36.37
C ALA A 6 -16.15 14.79 34.83
N GLU A 7 -16.99 15.51 34.09
CA GLU A 7 -16.95 15.54 32.62
C GLU A 7 -15.71 16.25 32.06
N HIS A 8 -15.22 17.29 32.74
CA HIS A 8 -14.03 18.04 32.30
C HIS A 8 -12.72 17.22 32.40
N LYS A 9 -12.64 16.28 33.35
CA LYS A 9 -11.43 15.46 33.56
C LYS A 9 -11.27 14.35 32.52
N GLY A 10 -12.38 13.76 32.03
CA GLY A 10 -12.35 12.70 31.00
C GLY A 10 -11.87 13.17 29.62
N SER A 11 -12.20 14.41 29.23
CA SER A 11 -11.77 15.01 27.95
C SER A 11 -10.27 15.33 27.95
N ALA A 12 -9.75 15.87 29.07
CA ALA A 12 -8.32 16.13 29.24
C ALA A 12 -7.50 14.83 29.30
N TYR A 13 -7.98 13.79 30.00
CA TYR A 13 -7.32 12.49 30.08
C TYR A 13 -7.31 11.74 28.73
N ARG A 14 -8.39 11.82 27.94
CA ARG A 14 -8.46 11.25 26.58
C ARG A 14 -7.55 11.99 25.61
N LYS A 15 -7.49 13.33 25.65
CA LYS A 15 -6.55 14.14 24.85
C LYS A 15 -5.09 13.91 25.26
N GLN A 16 -4.81 13.73 26.55
CA GLN A 16 -3.47 13.44 27.05
C GLN A 16 -3.04 12.01 26.71
N ARG A 17 -3.94 11.03 26.78
CA ARG A 17 -3.69 9.65 26.32
C ARG A 17 -3.45 9.61 24.80
N LEU A 18 -4.28 10.29 24.01
CA LEU A 18 -4.09 10.42 22.55
C LEU A 18 -2.81 11.18 22.18
N ARG A 19 -2.41 12.21 22.94
CA ARG A 19 -1.12 12.90 22.75
C ARG A 19 0.07 11.99 23.06
N LYS A 20 -0.02 11.21 24.14
CA LYS A 20 1.02 10.25 24.53
C LYS A 20 1.14 9.09 23.52
N THR A 21 0.02 8.59 23.01
CA THR A 21 -0.01 7.56 21.96
C THR A 21 0.43 8.11 20.60
N LYS A 22 0.08 9.35 20.25
CA LYS A 22 0.53 9.98 19.00
C LYS A 22 2.04 10.25 19.02
N ALA A 23 2.59 10.74 20.13
CA ALA A 23 4.03 10.92 20.28
C ALA A 23 4.77 9.59 20.21
N GLN A 24 4.27 8.56 20.89
CA GLN A 24 4.84 7.21 20.81
C GLN A 24 4.81 6.65 19.37
N LEU A 25 3.70 6.83 18.64
CA LEU A 25 3.60 6.39 17.25
C LEU A 25 4.53 7.17 16.32
N VAL A 26 4.82 8.45 16.60
CA VAL A 26 5.78 9.24 15.84
C VAL A 26 7.20 8.75 16.12
N ASP A 27 7.56 8.53 17.39
CA ASP A 27 8.85 7.98 17.76
C ASP A 27 9.05 6.56 17.19
N ASP A 28 8.00 5.73 17.19
CA ASP A 28 8.02 4.39 16.61
C ASP A 28 8.20 4.44 15.08
N LEU A 29 7.57 5.41 14.40
CA LEU A 29 7.74 5.63 12.96
C LEU A 29 9.14 6.16 12.62
N GLU A 30 9.69 7.09 13.41
CA GLU A 30 11.05 7.60 13.24
C GLU A 30 12.10 6.49 13.47
N GLN A 31 11.89 5.63 14.48
CA GLN A 31 12.75 4.46 14.71
C GLN A 31 12.60 3.40 13.61
N LEU A 32 11.41 3.23 13.05
CA LEU A 32 11.21 2.39 11.87
C LEU A 32 11.94 2.96 10.65
N GLU A 33 11.92 4.28 10.42
CA GLU A 33 12.66 4.92 9.32
C GLU A 33 14.17 4.70 9.45
N VAL A 34 14.74 4.85 10.66
CA VAL A 34 16.17 4.58 10.92
C VAL A 34 16.51 3.10 10.72
N ARG A 35 15.66 2.19 11.22
CA ARG A 35 15.88 0.73 11.05
C ARG A 35 15.72 0.28 9.61
N LEU A 36 14.80 0.89 8.86
CA LEU A 36 14.65 0.66 7.42
C LEU A 36 15.89 1.17 6.67
N ALA A 37 16.43 2.34 7.02
CA ALA A 37 17.65 2.88 6.43
C ALA A 37 18.89 1.99 6.71
N ASP A 38 19.01 1.42 7.92
CA ASP A 38 20.07 0.47 8.24
C ASP A 38 19.86 -0.91 7.61
N GLN A 39 18.61 -1.36 7.47
CA GLN A 39 18.27 -2.60 6.77
C GLN A 39 18.49 -2.47 5.25
N GLU A 40 18.24 -1.30 4.66
CA GLU A 40 18.55 -1.00 3.25
C GLU A 40 20.06 -1.08 2.95
N ARG A 41 20.94 -0.89 3.94
CA ARG A 41 22.39 -1.09 3.79
C ARG A 41 22.81 -2.55 3.77
N SER A 42 21.97 -3.46 4.27
CA SER A 42 22.25 -4.91 4.38
C SER A 42 21.73 -5.70 3.17
N HIS A 43 20.66 -5.24 2.52
CA HIS A 43 20.12 -5.88 1.31
C HIS A 43 20.90 -5.42 0.07
N THR A 44 21.62 -6.34 -0.58
CA THR A 44 22.54 -6.09 -1.70
C THR A 44 21.89 -5.53 -2.98
N ALA A 45 20.57 -5.54 -3.09
CA ALA A 45 19.87 -5.03 -4.27
C ALA A 45 19.50 -3.55 -4.10
N THR A 46 20.16 -2.68 -4.88
CA THR A 46 19.85 -1.26 -4.92
C THR A 46 18.48 -1.06 -5.57
N PRO A 47 17.52 -0.36 -4.92
CA PRO A 47 16.21 -0.11 -5.51
C PRO A 47 16.34 0.64 -6.84
N GLN A 48 15.82 0.07 -7.93
CA GLN A 48 15.99 0.65 -9.27
C GLN A 48 15.03 1.83 -9.46
N LYS A 49 15.57 3.03 -9.69
CA LYS A 49 14.75 4.18 -10.10
C LYS A 49 14.29 4.02 -11.55
N VAL A 50 12.99 4.18 -11.79
CA VAL A 50 12.39 4.14 -13.13
C VAL A 50 11.48 5.35 -13.33
N GLU A 51 11.53 5.94 -14.53
CA GLU A 51 10.70 7.09 -14.91
C GLU A 51 9.70 6.71 -15.99
N PHE A 52 8.48 7.22 -15.85
CA PHE A 52 7.40 7.08 -16.82
C PHE A 52 6.89 8.45 -17.23
N ALA A 53 6.67 8.63 -18.54
CA ALA A 53 6.01 9.82 -19.07
C ALA A 53 4.51 9.80 -18.75
N ALA A 54 3.87 10.97 -18.79
CA ALA A 54 2.42 11.08 -18.67
C ALA A 54 1.71 10.21 -19.72
N GLY A 55 0.72 9.44 -19.29
CA GLY A 55 -0.03 8.50 -20.12
C GLY A 55 0.65 7.14 -20.33
N ALA A 56 1.91 6.95 -19.89
CA ALA A 56 2.60 5.68 -20.06
C ALA A 56 1.97 4.58 -19.20
N THR A 57 1.81 3.39 -19.77
CA THR A 57 1.35 2.20 -19.05
C THR A 57 2.52 1.57 -18.31
N ILE A 58 2.38 1.38 -17.01
CA ILE A 58 3.41 0.77 -16.13
C ILE A 58 3.28 -0.76 -16.18
N TYR A 59 2.04 -1.26 -16.07
CA TYR A 59 1.68 -2.66 -16.33
C TYR A 59 0.19 -2.76 -16.66
N LYS A 60 -0.24 -3.87 -17.27
CA LYS A 60 -1.63 -4.13 -17.62
C LYS A 60 -2.30 -5.10 -16.66
N GLN A 61 -3.61 -4.99 -16.56
CA GLN A 61 -4.45 -6.01 -15.94
C GLN A 61 -4.21 -7.36 -16.61
N GLY A 62 -4.09 -8.42 -15.82
CA GLY A 62 -3.83 -9.77 -16.30
C GLY A 62 -2.35 -10.10 -16.53
N ASP A 63 -1.46 -9.12 -16.50
CA ASP A 63 -0.02 -9.38 -16.59
C ASP A 63 0.45 -10.20 -15.37
N ALA A 64 1.45 -11.05 -15.58
CA ALA A 64 2.19 -11.65 -14.48
C ALA A 64 2.94 -10.55 -13.71
N ALA A 65 2.89 -10.60 -12.39
CA ALA A 65 3.61 -9.63 -11.58
C ALA A 65 5.10 -9.98 -11.49
N ASP A 66 5.97 -9.02 -11.76
CA ASP A 66 7.43 -9.15 -11.76
C ASP A 66 8.11 -8.18 -10.77
N ALA A 67 7.38 -7.16 -10.33
CA ALA A 67 7.88 -6.10 -9.47
C ALA A 67 6.77 -5.39 -8.67
N VAL A 68 7.15 -4.75 -7.57
CA VAL A 68 6.37 -3.75 -6.85
C VAL A 68 6.95 -2.36 -7.12
N TYR A 69 6.12 -1.33 -6.93
CA TYR A 69 6.49 0.05 -7.22
C TYR A 69 6.17 0.97 -6.05
N PHE A 70 7.06 1.91 -5.76
CA PHE A 70 6.83 2.99 -4.80
C PHE A 70 6.94 4.34 -5.51
N ILE A 71 5.95 5.21 -5.31
CA ILE A 71 5.89 6.50 -5.99
C ILE A 71 6.74 7.51 -5.24
N LEU A 72 7.87 7.90 -5.83
CA LEU A 72 8.69 9.00 -5.33
C LEU A 72 8.10 10.35 -5.70
N ARG A 73 7.59 10.46 -6.94
CA ARG A 73 6.98 11.68 -7.47
C ARG A 73 6.03 11.36 -8.62
N GLY A 74 4.90 12.06 -8.70
CA GLY A 74 3.90 11.96 -9.75
C GLY A 74 2.62 11.26 -9.30
N LYS A 75 1.86 10.76 -10.27
CA LYS A 75 0.56 10.16 -10.03
C LYS A 75 0.33 8.94 -10.91
N VAL A 76 -0.28 7.91 -10.32
CA VAL A 76 -0.66 6.67 -11.01
C VAL A 76 -2.16 6.46 -10.91
N ARG A 77 -2.77 6.12 -12.04
CA ARG A 77 -4.18 5.73 -12.16
C ARG A 77 -4.28 4.23 -12.39
N PHE A 78 -5.13 3.58 -11.62
CA PHE A 78 -5.54 2.20 -11.85
C PHE A 78 -6.83 2.15 -12.64
N GLN A 79 -6.86 1.28 -13.65
CA GLN A 79 -8.00 1.07 -14.52
C GLN A 79 -8.26 -0.43 -14.62
N ARG A 80 -9.46 -0.87 -14.25
CA ARG A 80 -9.87 -2.26 -14.46
C ARG A 80 -10.94 -2.32 -15.54
N GLN A 81 -10.79 -3.25 -16.47
CA GLN A 81 -11.80 -3.60 -17.47
C GLN A 81 -12.66 -4.72 -16.88
N ALA A 82 -13.98 -4.50 -16.80
CA ALA A 82 -14.95 -5.56 -16.52
C ALA A 82 -15.22 -6.38 -17.80
N ALA A 83 -15.87 -7.54 -17.65
CA ALA A 83 -16.18 -8.45 -18.77
C ALA A 83 -17.15 -7.80 -19.78
N ASP A 84 -18.04 -7.00 -19.23
CA ASP A 84 -18.93 -6.02 -19.81
C ASP A 84 -18.14 -4.72 -19.98
N ALA A 85 -17.80 -4.37 -21.23
CA ALA A 85 -16.89 -3.28 -21.60
C ALA A 85 -17.28 -1.85 -21.12
N SER A 86 -18.32 -1.71 -20.30
CA SER A 86 -18.91 -0.47 -19.81
C SER A 86 -18.32 0.04 -18.49
N SER A 87 -17.83 -0.82 -17.58
CA SER A 87 -17.46 -0.40 -16.23
C SER A 87 -15.95 -0.32 -15.98
N LYS A 88 -15.37 0.84 -16.34
CA LYS A 88 -13.96 1.14 -16.04
C LYS A 88 -13.84 1.76 -14.65
N LYS A 89 -13.42 0.97 -13.66
CA LYS A 89 -13.13 1.52 -12.32
C LYS A 89 -11.82 2.28 -12.35
N ILE A 90 -11.85 3.52 -11.85
CA ILE A 90 -10.71 4.42 -11.84
C ILE A 90 -10.40 4.82 -10.41
N THR A 91 -9.17 4.57 -9.97
CA THR A 91 -8.63 5.09 -8.70
C THR A 91 -7.27 5.69 -8.99
N GLU A 92 -6.93 6.80 -8.32
CA GLU A 92 -5.63 7.45 -8.48
C GLU A 92 -4.90 7.49 -7.14
N VAL A 93 -3.59 7.28 -7.18
CA VAL A 93 -2.66 7.39 -6.04
C VAL A 93 -1.50 8.30 -6.41
N LYS A 94 -0.89 8.94 -5.40
CA LYS A 94 0.20 9.92 -5.56
C LYS A 94 1.43 9.47 -4.77
N ASP A 95 2.44 10.33 -4.75
CA ASP A 95 3.67 10.27 -3.95
C ASP A 95 3.47 9.64 -2.56
N GLY A 96 4.40 8.77 -2.17
CA GLY A 96 4.37 8.05 -0.90
C GLY A 96 3.56 6.75 -0.93
N ALA A 97 2.82 6.47 -2.00
CA ALA A 97 2.08 5.22 -2.14
C ALA A 97 2.95 4.11 -2.76
N MET A 98 2.75 2.88 -2.27
CA MET A 98 3.22 1.65 -2.89
C MET A 98 2.08 0.99 -3.67
N PHE A 99 2.40 0.33 -4.78
CA PHE A 99 1.41 -0.42 -5.56
C PHE A 99 1.99 -1.63 -6.29
N GLY A 100 1.10 -2.56 -6.62
CA GLY A 100 1.44 -3.80 -7.33
C GLY A 100 1.90 -4.93 -6.42
N GLU A 101 1.87 -4.73 -5.10
CA GLU A 101 2.27 -5.65 -4.04
C GLU A 101 1.40 -6.88 -3.94
N LEU A 102 0.08 -6.73 -4.09
CA LEU A 102 -0.88 -7.82 -3.95
C LEU A 102 -0.54 -8.96 -4.92
N ALA A 103 -0.33 -8.66 -6.20
CA ALA A 103 -0.06 -9.67 -7.24
C ALA A 103 1.26 -10.45 -7.02
N LEU A 104 2.23 -9.86 -6.32
CA LEU A 104 3.46 -10.56 -5.94
C LEU A 104 3.31 -11.41 -4.67
N TYR A 105 2.38 -11.05 -3.81
CA TYR A 105 2.19 -11.72 -2.53
C TYR A 105 1.52 -13.10 -2.66
N ASP A 106 0.52 -13.22 -3.54
CA ASP A 106 -0.26 -14.45 -3.71
C ASP A 106 -0.14 -15.10 -5.10
N ASP A 107 0.81 -14.61 -5.90
CA ASP A 107 1.08 -15.09 -7.27
C ASP A 107 -0.11 -15.02 -8.23
N ARG A 108 -1.08 -14.14 -7.98
CA ARG A 108 -2.16 -13.86 -8.93
C ARG A 108 -1.77 -12.79 -9.96
N PRO A 109 -2.40 -12.77 -11.15
CA PRO A 109 -2.21 -11.71 -12.14
C PRO A 109 -2.56 -10.31 -11.61
N ARG A 110 -2.03 -9.27 -12.25
CA ARG A 110 -2.37 -7.87 -11.94
C ARG A 110 -3.89 -7.65 -12.00
N ALA A 111 -4.48 -7.15 -10.91
CA ALA A 111 -5.92 -6.94 -10.81
C ALA A 111 -6.45 -5.75 -11.65
N ALA A 112 -5.56 -4.83 -12.06
CA ALA A 112 -5.88 -3.64 -12.84
C ALA A 112 -4.67 -3.20 -13.67
N THR A 113 -4.90 -2.36 -14.67
CA THR A 113 -3.87 -1.67 -15.45
C THR A 113 -3.42 -0.41 -14.68
N ALA A 114 -2.12 -0.20 -14.54
CA ALA A 114 -1.54 0.99 -13.91
C ALA A 114 -0.97 1.94 -14.98
N ILE A 115 -1.37 3.20 -14.96
CA ILE A 115 -0.98 4.23 -15.94
C ILE A 115 -0.50 5.47 -15.21
N ALA A 116 0.66 6.00 -15.62
CA ALA A 116 1.14 7.29 -15.14
C ALA A 116 0.21 8.41 -15.64
N VAL A 117 -0.28 9.27 -14.74
CA VAL A 117 -1.16 10.39 -15.09
C VAL A 117 -0.35 11.61 -15.51
N ASP A 118 0.81 11.81 -14.88
CA ASP A 118 1.81 12.85 -15.17
C ASP A 118 3.20 12.20 -15.28
N LYS A 119 4.27 13.00 -15.32
CA LYS A 119 5.64 12.47 -15.27
C LYS A 119 5.86 11.84 -13.89
N THR A 120 6.06 10.52 -13.86
CA THR A 120 6.11 9.74 -12.62
C THR A 120 7.49 9.10 -12.44
N LEU A 121 8.11 9.33 -11.28
CA LEU A 121 9.33 8.69 -10.82
C LEU A 121 8.98 7.65 -9.77
N LEU A 122 9.44 6.41 -9.97
CA LEU A 122 9.18 5.28 -9.10
C LEU A 122 10.48 4.65 -8.62
N ILE A 123 10.44 4.02 -7.45
CA ILE A 123 11.32 2.90 -7.13
C ILE A 123 10.64 1.62 -7.61
N ARG A 124 11.35 0.83 -8.41
CA ARG A 124 10.98 -0.53 -8.80
C ARG A 124 11.78 -1.52 -7.95
N MET A 125 11.06 -2.43 -7.29
CA MET A 125 11.64 -3.54 -6.55
C MET A 125 11.16 -4.85 -7.17
N THR A 126 12.09 -5.73 -7.51
CA THR A 126 11.77 -6.98 -8.20
C THR A 126 11.02 -7.95 -7.28
N ARG A 127 10.37 -8.95 -7.89
CA ARG A 127 9.72 -10.06 -7.17
C ARG A 127 10.65 -10.72 -6.15
N ASP A 128 11.89 -10.98 -6.54
CA ASP A 128 12.85 -11.70 -5.70
C ASP A 128 13.28 -10.83 -4.52
N GLU A 129 13.59 -9.55 -4.75
CA GLU A 129 13.88 -8.57 -3.70
C GLU A 129 12.71 -8.43 -2.71
N TYR A 130 11.47 -8.37 -3.23
CA TYR A 130 10.28 -8.25 -2.40
C TYR A 130 10.07 -9.51 -1.54
N ARG A 131 10.25 -10.70 -2.12
CA ARG A 131 10.13 -11.98 -1.42
C ARG A 131 11.22 -12.19 -0.38
N GLU A 132 12.46 -11.80 -0.68
CA GLU A 132 13.56 -11.83 0.28
C GLU A 132 13.22 -10.97 1.51
N ARG A 133 12.72 -9.75 1.30
CA ARG A 133 12.29 -8.87 2.39
C ARG A 133 11.14 -9.44 3.21
N LEU A 134 10.15 -10.07 2.57
CA LEU A 134 9.08 -10.78 3.28
C LEU A 134 9.60 -11.99 4.07
N SER A 135 10.60 -12.68 3.55
CA SER A 135 11.19 -13.85 4.20
C SER A 135 12.02 -13.51 5.44
N ALA A 136 12.58 -12.29 5.47
CA ALA A 136 13.35 -11.77 6.60
C ALA A 136 12.48 -11.27 7.77
N MET A 137 11.15 -11.22 7.59
CA MET A 137 10.23 -10.84 8.67
C MET A 137 10.15 -11.94 9.73
N ASP A 138 9.98 -11.54 10.99
CA ASP A 138 9.64 -12.50 12.05
C ASP A 138 8.25 -13.11 11.82
N ILE A 139 8.02 -14.27 12.45
CA ILE A 139 6.80 -15.08 12.24
C ILE A 139 5.53 -14.30 12.58
N ALA A 140 5.54 -13.50 13.66
CA ALA A 140 4.35 -12.77 14.09
C ALA A 140 4.02 -11.66 13.10
N THR A 141 5.02 -10.88 12.67
CA THR A 141 4.85 -9.84 11.64
C THR A 141 4.34 -10.44 10.35
N ARG A 142 4.91 -11.57 9.91
CA ARG A 142 4.47 -12.27 8.68
C ARG A 142 3.00 -12.68 8.75
N HIS A 143 2.56 -13.29 9.85
CA HIS A 143 1.16 -13.67 10.03
C HIS A 143 0.19 -12.48 10.01
N ILE A 144 0.60 -11.33 10.55
CA ILE A 144 -0.21 -10.10 10.48
C ILE A 144 -0.32 -9.64 9.03
N VAL A 145 0.79 -9.60 8.28
CA VAL A 145 0.79 -9.21 6.87
C VAL A 145 -0.05 -10.19 6.03
N ASP A 146 0.10 -11.51 6.22
CA ASP A 146 -0.70 -12.54 5.54
C ASP A 146 -2.20 -12.31 5.78
N SER A 147 -2.57 -12.04 7.03
CA SER A 147 -3.96 -11.78 7.43
C SER A 147 -4.50 -10.50 6.79
N MET A 148 -3.68 -9.45 6.70
CA MET A 148 -4.06 -8.19 6.05
C MET A 148 -4.22 -8.37 4.54
N VAL A 149 -3.26 -9.04 3.88
CA VAL A 149 -3.32 -9.28 2.43
C VAL A 149 -4.53 -10.11 2.07
N SER A 150 -4.83 -11.18 2.84
CA SER A 150 -6.03 -11.99 2.62
C SER A 150 -7.32 -11.17 2.73
N ARG A 151 -7.44 -10.31 3.75
CA ARG A 151 -8.61 -9.42 3.92
C ARG A 151 -8.72 -8.39 2.80
N ILE A 152 -7.61 -7.75 2.43
CA ILE A 152 -7.57 -6.78 1.32
C ILE A 152 -7.97 -7.47 0.03
N ARG A 153 -7.47 -8.69 -0.22
CA ARG A 153 -7.84 -9.47 -1.41
C ARG A 153 -9.34 -9.75 -1.45
N ASN A 154 -9.91 -10.23 -0.36
CA ASN A 154 -11.35 -10.50 -0.32
C ASN A 154 -12.16 -9.22 -0.53
N MET A 155 -11.74 -8.11 0.06
CA MET A 155 -12.38 -6.80 -0.16
C MET A 155 -12.25 -6.35 -1.62
N VAL A 156 -11.08 -6.55 -2.24
CA VAL A 156 -10.87 -6.30 -3.67
C VAL A 156 -11.82 -7.20 -4.46
N ASP A 157 -11.76 -8.51 -4.32
CA ASP A 157 -12.59 -9.48 -5.04
C ASP A 157 -14.10 -9.19 -4.87
N GLU A 158 -14.57 -8.90 -3.66
CA GLU A 158 -15.96 -8.47 -3.40
C GLU A 158 -16.30 -7.15 -4.09
N PHE A 159 -15.43 -6.14 -3.97
CA PHE A 159 -15.62 -4.87 -4.66
C PHE A 159 -15.66 -5.09 -6.18
N LEU A 160 -14.89 -6.05 -6.68
CA LEU A 160 -14.86 -6.45 -8.08
C LEU A 160 -16.13 -7.22 -8.50
N GLN A 161 -16.80 -7.96 -7.59
CA GLN A 161 -18.02 -8.74 -7.85
C GLN A 161 -19.34 -7.97 -7.63
N ARG A 162 -19.41 -7.02 -6.68
CA ARG A 162 -20.65 -6.32 -6.27
C ARG A 162 -21.35 -5.46 -7.34
N LYS A 163 -20.89 -5.43 -8.59
CA LYS A 163 -21.57 -4.72 -9.68
C LYS A 163 -21.92 -5.55 -10.91
N THR A 164 -21.48 -6.80 -11.01
CA THR A 164 -22.03 -7.71 -12.05
C THR A 164 -23.44 -8.20 -11.70
N ALA A 165 -23.92 -7.97 -10.47
CA ALA A 165 -25.21 -8.44 -9.97
C ALA A 165 -26.25 -7.32 -9.76
N ASN A 166 -25.94 -6.07 -10.14
CA ASN A 166 -26.83 -4.92 -9.91
C ASN A 166 -27.09 -4.10 -11.18
N GLU A 167 -26.91 -4.73 -12.34
CA GLU A 167 -27.46 -4.33 -13.66
C GLU A 167 -28.50 -5.37 -14.08
#